data_AF-B7FJ87-F1
#
_entry.id   AF-B7FJ87-F1
#
_cell.length_a   1.000
_cell.length_b   1.000
_cell.length_c   1.000
_cell.angle_alpha   90.00
_cell.angle_beta   90.00
_cell.angle_gamma   90.00
#
_symmetry.space_group_name_H-M   'P 1'
#
loop_
_entity.id
_entity.type
_entity.pdbx_description
1 polymer ?
#
loop_
_entity_poly.entity_id
_entity_poly.type
_entity_poly.pdbx_seq_one_letter_code
_entity_poly.pdbx_strand_id
1 'polypeptide(L)'
;MKFIPEEGKHLHEDCSTLILPAVSIGNVGQLTADLLVSSMGSEKVGYLDDPYVLPCVGNDAYGPFPQGDLALPLEAYDPPSNGLTVIQQRSPVIKGMMLEFAKNMADFIAGSGKKHIIILSSLDFGKWQKVDMSSGLQIYYLSSANSNGADENCEQLGWKKLQEYDPSQKHWKYLNDLAEGNATPEDTTSIEDELEEENYYASLPFAALFSFLKAKGLKVTCLLCYCSEGDNTSDAFQLADAACNF
;
A
#
# COMPACT_ATOMS: atom_id res chain seq x y z
N MET A 1 -2.39 12.06 10.70
CA MET A 1 -1.28 12.35 9.77
C MET A 1 -1.17 13.84 9.47
N LYS A 2 0.04 14.39 9.51
CA LYS A 2 0.36 15.76 9.10
C LYS A 2 1.44 15.72 8.02
N PHE A 3 1.20 16.39 6.89
CA PHE A 3 2.22 16.58 5.86
C PHE A 3 3.08 17.80 6.17
N ILE A 4 4.39 17.64 6.05
CA ILE A 4 5.41 18.66 6.26
C ILE A 4 6.20 18.79 4.94
N PRO A 5 5.89 19.76 4.08
CA PRO A 5 6.60 19.93 2.82
C PRO A 5 8.05 20.36 3.07
N GLU A 6 8.93 19.97 2.16
CA GLU A 6 10.27 20.56 2.10
C GLU A 6 10.20 22.02 1.60
N GLU A 7 11.23 22.81 1.92
CA GLU A 7 11.24 24.23 1.60
C GLU A 7 11.09 24.46 0.08
N GLY A 8 10.04 25.18 -0.32
CA GLY A 8 9.72 25.45 -1.72
C GLY A 8 9.10 24.29 -2.51
N LYS A 9 8.88 23.13 -1.87
CA LYS A 9 8.28 21.95 -2.50
C LYS A 9 6.82 21.76 -2.09
N HIS A 10 6.06 21.09 -2.95
CA HIS A 10 4.67 20.70 -2.72
C HIS A 10 4.40 19.42 -3.49
N LEU A 11 3.35 18.70 -3.12
CA LEU A 11 2.90 17.55 -3.91
C LEU A 11 2.40 18.05 -5.26
N HIS A 12 2.79 17.39 -6.34
CA HIS A 12 2.33 17.74 -7.68
C HIS A 12 0.81 17.56 -7.78
N GLU A 13 0.08 18.66 -7.97
CA GLU A 13 -1.39 18.67 -8.08
C GLU A 13 -1.89 18.03 -9.39
N ASP A 14 -1.10 18.12 -10.46
CA ASP A 14 -1.43 17.56 -11.79
C ASP A 14 -1.26 16.04 -11.86
N CYS A 15 -0.48 15.47 -10.93
CA CYS A 15 -0.31 14.02 -10.85
C CYS A 15 -1.51 13.39 -10.17
N SER A 16 -2.27 12.57 -10.89
CA SER A 16 -3.47 11.90 -10.36
C SER A 16 -3.20 10.59 -9.63
N THR A 17 -2.02 9.99 -9.81
CA THR A 17 -1.74 8.62 -9.35
C THR A 17 -0.72 8.63 -8.21
N LEU A 18 -0.97 7.86 -7.16
CA LEU A 18 -0.06 7.73 -6.02
C LEU A 18 0.22 6.24 -5.73
N ILE A 19 1.49 5.91 -5.56
CA ILE A 19 1.95 4.61 -5.05
C ILE A 19 2.02 4.66 -3.53
N LEU A 20 1.44 3.65 -2.89
CA LEU A 20 1.44 3.48 -1.44
C LEU A 20 1.93 2.08 -1.06
N PRO A 21 3.12 1.92 -0.47
CA PRO A 21 3.57 0.64 0.05
C PRO A 21 2.79 0.28 1.31
N ALA A 22 2.23 -0.92 1.33
CA ALA A 22 1.71 -1.57 2.52
C ALA A 22 2.77 -2.54 3.05
N VAL A 23 3.56 -2.08 4.03
CA VAL A 23 4.68 -2.84 4.60
C VAL A 23 4.17 -4.11 5.28
N SER A 24 4.46 -5.26 4.68
CA SER A 24 4.05 -6.59 5.13
C SER A 24 5.18 -7.62 4.97
N ILE A 25 4.87 -8.88 4.70
CA ILE A 25 5.84 -9.97 4.59
C ILE A 25 6.90 -9.68 3.53
N GLY A 26 8.17 -9.89 3.86
CA GLY A 26 9.27 -9.75 2.90
C GLY A 26 9.55 -8.31 2.46
N ASN A 27 8.86 -7.31 3.03
CA ASN A 27 9.01 -5.88 2.72
C ASN A 27 8.90 -5.54 1.22
N VAL A 28 8.20 -6.36 0.44
CA VAL A 28 8.21 -6.21 -1.03
C VAL A 28 7.65 -4.86 -1.45
N GLY A 29 6.53 -4.41 -0.86
CA GLY A 29 5.97 -3.10 -1.16
C GLY A 29 6.95 -1.95 -0.89
N GLN A 30 7.68 -2.01 0.23
CA GLN A 30 8.70 -1.01 0.60
C GLN A 30 9.89 -1.02 -0.37
N LEU A 31 10.41 -2.21 -0.71
CA LEU A 31 11.51 -2.37 -1.68
C LEU A 31 11.10 -1.89 -3.07
N THR A 32 9.84 -2.12 -3.45
CA THR A 32 9.28 -1.65 -4.72
C THR A 32 9.24 -0.12 -4.75
N ALA A 33 8.82 0.51 -3.65
CA ALA A 33 8.84 1.97 -3.55
C ALA A 33 10.27 2.54 -3.56
N ASP A 34 11.25 1.91 -2.86
CA ASP A 34 12.66 2.30 -2.96
C ASP A 34 13.17 2.21 -4.41
N LEU A 35 12.83 1.14 -5.14
CA LEU A 35 13.21 0.94 -6.53
C LEU A 35 12.59 2.00 -7.45
N LEU A 36 11.29 2.30 -7.29
CA LEU A 36 10.59 3.32 -8.08
C LEU A 36 11.18 4.71 -7.84
N VAL A 37 11.41 5.10 -6.57
CA VAL A 37 12.01 6.39 -6.22
C VAL A 37 13.40 6.53 -6.84
N SER A 38 14.25 5.50 -6.69
CA SER A 38 15.60 5.50 -7.23
C SER A 38 15.62 5.54 -8.77
N SER A 39 14.73 4.79 -9.42
CA SER A 39 14.72 4.66 -10.89
C SER A 39 14.15 5.88 -11.60
N MET A 40 13.15 6.54 -11.01
CA MET A 40 12.53 7.74 -11.59
C MET A 40 13.33 9.02 -11.30
N GLY A 41 14.37 8.95 -10.47
CA GLY A 41 15.09 10.13 -9.98
C GLY A 41 14.17 11.05 -9.18
N SER A 42 13.20 10.48 -8.46
CA SER A 42 12.22 11.25 -7.70
C SER A 42 12.88 11.99 -6.55
N GLU A 43 12.47 13.22 -6.36
CA GLU A 43 12.92 14.05 -5.26
C GLU A 43 11.94 13.97 -4.10
N LYS A 44 12.47 14.00 -2.88
CA LYS A 44 11.63 14.16 -1.69
C LYS A 44 10.92 15.51 -1.78
N VAL A 45 9.61 15.50 -1.51
CA VAL A 45 8.77 16.71 -1.49
C VAL A 45 8.23 17.02 -0.10
N GLY A 46 8.30 16.06 0.82
CA GLY A 46 7.96 16.28 2.21
C GLY A 46 7.91 15.00 3.03
N TYR A 47 7.54 15.19 4.28
CA TYR A 47 7.45 14.15 5.31
C TYR A 47 6.01 14.00 5.79
N LEU A 48 5.66 12.79 6.23
CA LEU A 48 4.38 12.54 6.89
C LEU A 48 4.64 12.20 8.36
N ASP A 49 4.10 13.02 9.25
CA ASP A 49 4.12 12.77 10.68
C ASP A 49 2.84 12.06 11.09
N ASP A 50 2.97 10.88 11.69
CA ASP A 50 1.84 10.10 12.17
C ASP A 50 2.17 9.41 13.51
N PRO A 51 1.31 9.55 14.54
CA PRO A 51 1.59 9.00 15.87
C PRO A 51 1.60 7.47 15.90
N TYR A 52 1.12 6.79 14.85
CA TYR A 52 1.00 5.34 14.80
C TYR A 52 2.15 4.66 14.06
N VAL A 53 3.17 5.39 13.60
CA VAL A 53 4.35 4.81 12.96
C VAL A 53 5.56 4.88 13.89
N LEU A 54 6.34 3.80 13.98
CA LEU A 54 7.53 3.81 14.83
C LEU A 54 8.56 4.84 14.35
N PRO A 55 9.15 5.63 15.26
CA PRO A 55 10.16 6.60 14.89
C PRO A 55 11.44 5.90 14.41
N CYS A 56 12.00 6.37 13.31
CA CYS A 56 13.32 6.01 12.82
C CYS A 56 14.01 7.24 12.26
N VAL A 57 15.34 7.19 12.21
CA VAL A 57 16.16 8.18 11.52
C VAL A 57 17.31 7.45 10.83
N GLY A 58 17.52 7.76 9.56
CA GLY A 58 18.61 7.24 8.76
C GLY A 58 19.34 8.36 8.04
N ASN A 59 20.49 8.02 7.44
CA ASN A 59 21.15 8.88 6.47
C ASN A 59 20.37 8.88 5.15
N ASP A 60 20.77 9.75 4.21
CA ASP A 60 20.23 9.78 2.85
C ASP A 60 20.20 8.36 2.24
N ALA A 61 19.01 7.94 1.82
CA ALA A 61 18.73 6.58 1.37
C ALA A 61 19.02 6.37 -0.13
N TYR A 62 19.06 7.45 -0.93
CA TYR A 62 19.11 7.34 -2.39
C TYR A 62 20.29 8.07 -3.02
N GLY A 63 20.82 9.11 -2.37
CA GLY A 63 21.95 9.86 -2.89
C GLY A 63 23.23 9.03 -2.93
N PRO A 64 24.03 9.10 -4.03
CA PRO A 64 25.34 8.45 -4.10
C PRO A 64 26.39 9.10 -3.17
N PHE A 65 26.08 10.29 -2.65
CA PHE A 65 26.92 11.04 -1.73
C PHE A 65 26.06 11.53 -0.56
N PRO A 66 26.57 11.50 0.68
CA PRO A 66 25.82 11.99 1.83
C PRO A 66 25.61 13.50 1.73
N GLN A 67 24.39 13.93 1.40
CA GLN A 67 24.02 15.35 1.34
C GLN A 67 23.58 15.90 2.71
N GLY A 68 23.45 15.02 3.72
CA GLY A 68 22.97 15.37 5.05
C GLY A 68 21.45 15.32 5.21
N ASP A 69 20.74 14.85 4.18
CA ASP A 69 19.29 14.65 4.24
C ASP A 69 18.95 13.43 5.08
N LEU A 70 18.03 13.61 6.02
CA LEU A 70 17.58 12.51 6.88
C LEU A 70 16.52 11.68 6.15
N ALA A 71 16.68 10.36 6.24
CA ALA A 71 15.61 9.42 5.95
C ALA A 71 14.71 9.27 7.18
N LEU A 72 13.43 9.58 7.03
CA LEU A 72 12.41 9.52 8.09
C LEU A 72 11.39 8.38 7.83
N PRO A 73 10.51 8.06 8.82
CA PRO A 73 9.62 6.90 8.73
C PRO A 73 8.65 6.92 7.55
N LEU A 74 8.12 8.10 7.21
CA LEU A 74 7.19 8.30 6.11
C LEU A 74 7.59 9.54 5.33
N GLU A 75 7.77 9.35 4.03
CA GLU A 75 8.28 10.36 3.12
C GLU A 75 7.46 10.34 1.83
N ALA A 76 7.27 11.50 1.22
CA ALA A 76 6.64 11.62 -0.09
C ALA A 76 7.68 12.06 -1.12
N TYR A 77 7.66 11.41 -2.28
CA TYR A 77 8.57 11.65 -3.39
C TYR A 77 7.77 11.92 -4.67
N ASP A 78 8.18 12.93 -5.43
CA ASP A 78 7.65 13.22 -6.76
C ASP A 78 8.79 13.22 -7.79
N PRO A 79 8.54 12.68 -9.01
CA PRO A 79 9.50 12.75 -10.10
C PRO A 79 9.62 14.19 -10.65
N PRO A 80 10.79 14.58 -11.20
CA PRO A 80 11.00 15.91 -11.79
C PRO A 80 10.07 16.21 -12.98
N SER A 81 9.68 15.17 -13.73
CA SER A 81 8.64 15.25 -14.75
C SER A 81 7.29 14.90 -14.15
N ASN A 82 6.21 15.62 -14.49
CA ASN A 82 4.85 15.30 -14.05
C ASN A 82 4.56 13.80 -14.24
N GLY A 83 4.44 13.10 -13.13
CA GLY A 83 4.37 11.65 -13.07
C GLY A 83 3.97 11.20 -11.66
N LEU A 84 4.00 9.90 -11.46
CA LEU A 84 3.54 9.15 -10.29
C LEU A 84 4.15 9.61 -8.95
N THR A 85 3.32 9.99 -7.98
CA THR A 85 3.77 10.27 -6.60
C THR A 85 4.05 8.97 -5.87
N VAL A 86 5.14 8.88 -5.12
CA VAL A 86 5.46 7.68 -4.31
C VAL A 86 5.54 8.06 -2.84
N ILE A 87 4.73 7.41 -2.01
CA ILE A 87 4.95 7.39 -0.57
C ILE A 87 5.97 6.31 -0.26
N GLN A 88 6.93 6.62 0.60
CA GLN A 88 7.84 5.63 1.15
C GLN A 88 7.61 5.46 2.64
N GLN A 89 7.45 4.22 3.08
CA GLN A 89 7.32 3.86 4.49
C GLN A 89 8.52 3.01 4.90
N ARG A 90 9.36 3.53 5.80
CA ARG A 90 10.58 2.88 6.28
C ARG A 90 10.41 2.15 7.60
N SER A 91 9.43 2.58 8.40
CA SER A 91 9.13 1.99 9.71
C SER A 91 7.80 1.25 9.69
N PRO A 92 7.66 0.18 10.49
CA PRO A 92 6.37 -0.47 10.65
C PRO A 92 5.40 0.42 11.45
N VAL A 93 4.11 0.17 11.24
CA VAL A 93 3.03 0.70 12.07
C VAL A 93 3.09 0.04 13.45
N ILE A 94 2.78 0.79 14.51
CA ILE A 94 2.68 0.28 15.87
C ILE A 94 1.67 -0.87 15.90
N LYS A 95 2.03 -1.99 16.55
CA LYS A 95 1.18 -3.17 16.65
C LYS A 95 -0.21 -2.78 17.18
N GLY A 96 -1.26 -3.18 16.45
CA GLY A 96 -2.65 -2.89 16.79
C GLY A 96 -3.16 -1.53 16.31
N MET A 97 -2.32 -0.68 15.73
CA MET A 97 -2.70 0.69 15.30
C MET A 97 -2.88 0.81 13.78
N MET A 98 -3.01 -0.32 13.07
CA MET A 98 -3.08 -0.35 11.61
C MET A 98 -4.34 0.33 11.07
N LEU A 99 -5.47 0.22 11.78
CA LEU A 99 -6.74 0.82 11.37
C LEU A 99 -6.70 2.34 11.52
N GLU A 100 -6.11 2.83 12.61
CA GLU A 100 -5.92 4.25 12.87
C GLU A 100 -4.93 4.87 11.89
N PHE A 101 -3.83 4.16 11.59
CA PHE A 101 -2.89 4.57 10.54
C PHE A 101 -3.57 4.61 9.16
N ALA A 102 -4.35 3.58 8.80
CA ALA A 102 -5.06 3.55 7.52
C ALA A 102 -6.07 4.68 7.39
N LYS A 103 -6.82 4.97 8.45
CA LYS A 103 -7.73 6.13 8.52
C LYS A 103 -6.99 7.44 8.30
N ASN A 104 -5.90 7.66 9.03
CA ASN A 104 -5.08 8.86 8.93
C ASN A 104 -4.47 9.04 7.54
N MET A 105 -3.98 7.95 6.93
CA MET A 105 -3.43 7.94 5.57
C MET A 105 -4.52 8.25 4.53
N ALA A 106 -5.71 7.67 4.68
CA ALA A 106 -6.83 7.94 3.78
C ALA A 106 -7.35 9.37 3.88
N ASP A 107 -7.42 9.95 5.08
CA ASP A 107 -7.75 11.36 5.29
C ASP A 107 -6.74 12.29 4.59
N PHE A 108 -5.45 11.99 4.71
CA PHE A 108 -4.39 12.75 4.04
C PHE A 108 -4.49 12.65 2.51
N ILE A 109 -4.60 11.44 1.97
CA ILE A 109 -4.64 11.22 0.51
C ILE A 109 -5.91 11.80 -0.11
N ALA A 110 -7.06 11.72 0.57
CA ALA A 110 -8.29 12.35 0.10
C ALA A 110 -8.16 13.88 -0.02
N GLY A 111 -7.31 14.50 0.80
CA GLY A 111 -7.01 15.92 0.75
C GLY A 111 -5.88 16.32 -0.22
N SER A 112 -5.18 15.37 -0.84
CA SER A 112 -3.99 15.66 -1.66
C SER A 112 -4.25 15.79 -3.17
N GLY A 113 -5.50 15.66 -3.61
CA GLY A 113 -5.90 15.76 -5.02
C GLY A 113 -5.63 14.50 -5.87
N LYS A 114 -5.02 13.47 -5.27
CA LYS A 114 -4.80 12.17 -5.91
C LYS A 114 -6.14 11.46 -6.13
N LYS A 115 -6.25 10.75 -7.26
CA LYS A 115 -7.49 10.11 -7.72
C LYS A 115 -7.37 8.59 -7.77
N HIS A 116 -6.21 8.07 -8.14
CA HIS A 116 -5.93 6.64 -8.24
C HIS A 116 -4.77 6.27 -7.33
N ILE A 117 -5.03 5.39 -6.37
CA ILE A 117 -4.04 4.90 -5.42
C ILE A 117 -3.69 3.47 -5.77
N ILE A 118 -2.40 3.20 -5.97
CA ILE A 118 -1.87 1.85 -6.18
C ILE A 118 -1.21 1.40 -4.87
N ILE A 119 -1.81 0.40 -4.22
CA ILE A 119 -1.25 -0.17 -2.99
C ILE A 119 -0.33 -1.32 -3.35
N LEU A 120 0.91 -1.28 -2.90
CA LEU A 120 1.90 -2.34 -3.14
C LEU A 120 2.02 -3.22 -1.91
N SER A 121 1.76 -4.51 -2.03
CA SER A 121 1.91 -5.44 -0.91
C SER A 121 2.31 -6.84 -1.38
N SER A 122 2.62 -7.68 -0.40
CA SER A 122 2.98 -9.08 -0.59
C SER A 122 2.18 -9.97 0.34
N LEU A 123 2.05 -11.22 -0.10
CA LEU A 123 1.30 -12.30 0.50
C LEU A 123 2.25 -13.45 0.85
N ASP A 124 1.91 -14.22 1.87
CA ASP A 124 2.69 -15.36 2.33
C ASP A 124 2.59 -16.52 1.35
N PHE A 125 3.73 -16.91 0.77
CA PHE A 125 3.83 -18.05 -0.12
C PHE A 125 3.24 -19.34 0.49
N GLY A 126 3.31 -19.52 1.82
CA GLY A 126 2.70 -20.65 2.52
C GLY A 126 1.17 -20.70 2.42
N LYS A 127 0.52 -19.56 2.13
CA LYS A 127 -0.93 -19.47 1.90
C LYS A 127 -1.30 -19.68 0.43
N TRP A 128 -0.33 -19.90 -0.45
CA TRP A 128 -0.58 -20.06 -1.88
C TRP A 128 -1.11 -21.47 -2.20
N GLN A 129 -2.44 -21.62 -2.20
CA GLN A 129 -3.10 -22.93 -2.33
C GLN A 129 -3.01 -23.57 -3.72
N LYS A 130 -2.85 -22.77 -4.78
CA LYS A 130 -2.80 -23.23 -6.18
C LYS A 130 -1.58 -22.64 -6.88
N VAL A 131 -0.42 -23.23 -6.62
CA VAL A 131 0.80 -22.91 -7.36
C VAL A 131 0.67 -23.45 -8.78
N ASP A 132 0.38 -22.57 -9.71
CA ASP A 132 0.54 -22.88 -11.13
C ASP A 132 2.01 -22.69 -11.48
N MET A 133 2.81 -23.74 -11.29
CA MET A 133 4.25 -23.76 -11.60
C MET A 133 4.57 -23.55 -13.09
N SER A 134 3.56 -23.52 -13.97
CA SER A 134 3.75 -23.31 -15.41
C SER A 134 3.76 -21.83 -15.80
N SER A 135 3.13 -20.98 -14.99
CA SER A 135 3.28 -19.54 -15.08
C SER A 135 4.40 -19.11 -14.11
N GLY A 136 5.24 -18.15 -14.51
CA GLY A 136 6.27 -17.61 -13.63
C GLY A 136 5.66 -16.90 -12.41
N LEU A 137 6.48 -16.12 -11.72
CA LEU A 137 5.96 -15.25 -10.65
C LEU A 137 4.82 -14.37 -11.19
N GLN A 138 3.74 -14.28 -10.42
CA GLN A 138 2.46 -13.77 -10.89
C GLN A 138 1.96 -12.61 -10.05
N ILE A 139 1.47 -11.59 -10.76
CA ILE A 139 0.79 -10.46 -10.14
C ILE A 139 -0.65 -10.83 -9.84
N TYR A 140 -1.01 -10.62 -8.58
CA TYR A 140 -2.36 -10.66 -8.08
C TYR A 140 -2.87 -9.23 -7.89
N TYR A 141 -4.17 -9.03 -8.04
CA TYR A 141 -4.76 -7.70 -7.87
C TYR A 141 -6.08 -7.73 -7.11
N LEU A 142 -6.39 -6.60 -6.45
CA LEU A 142 -7.71 -6.28 -5.91
C LEU A 142 -8.02 -4.83 -6.28
N SER A 143 -9.16 -4.57 -6.92
CA SER A 143 -9.52 -3.21 -7.38
C SER A 143 -10.85 -2.74 -6.83
N SER A 144 -10.96 -1.43 -6.59
CA SER A 144 -12.23 -0.79 -6.25
C SER A 144 -13.09 -0.48 -7.47
N ALA A 145 -12.63 -0.80 -8.70
CA ALA A 145 -13.36 -0.55 -9.94
C ALA A 145 -14.71 -1.27 -9.99
N ASN A 146 -14.77 -2.49 -9.45
CA ASN A 146 -16.00 -3.27 -9.31
C ASN A 146 -16.19 -3.72 -7.86
N SER A 147 -17.44 -3.92 -7.44
CA SER A 147 -17.78 -4.35 -6.08
C SER A 147 -17.20 -5.71 -5.69
N ASN A 148 -17.00 -6.59 -6.67
CA ASN A 148 -16.41 -7.93 -6.50
C ASN A 148 -14.87 -7.95 -6.55
N GLY A 149 -14.23 -6.78 -6.58
CA GLY A 149 -12.77 -6.65 -6.62
C GLY A 149 -12.13 -6.73 -8.02
N ALA A 150 -12.91 -6.93 -9.08
CA ALA A 150 -12.39 -7.13 -10.45
C ALA A 150 -12.07 -5.81 -11.17
N ASP A 151 -11.17 -5.86 -12.15
CA ASP A 151 -10.78 -4.74 -13.00
C ASP A 151 -10.38 -5.24 -14.39
N GLU A 152 -11.12 -4.80 -15.41
CA GLU A 152 -10.90 -5.24 -16.80
C GLU A 152 -9.49 -4.90 -17.31
N ASN A 153 -8.89 -3.79 -16.86
CA ASN A 153 -7.53 -3.42 -17.26
C ASN A 153 -6.50 -4.40 -16.69
N CYS A 154 -6.68 -4.80 -15.43
CA CYS A 154 -5.79 -5.78 -14.79
C CYS A 154 -5.94 -7.16 -15.43
N GLU A 155 -7.16 -7.55 -15.83
CA GLU A 155 -7.41 -8.81 -16.53
C GLU A 155 -6.79 -8.83 -17.93
N GLN A 156 -6.83 -7.71 -18.66
CA GLN A 156 -6.17 -7.57 -19.97
C GLN A 156 -4.64 -7.68 -19.87
N LEU A 157 -4.05 -7.26 -18.75
CA LEU A 157 -2.63 -7.45 -18.44
C LEU A 157 -2.28 -8.89 -18.02
N GLY A 158 -3.29 -9.78 -17.93
CA GLY A 158 -3.11 -11.18 -17.55
C GLY A 158 -2.91 -11.41 -16.05
N TRP A 159 -3.22 -10.41 -15.21
CA TRP A 159 -3.08 -10.52 -13.77
C TRP A 159 -4.25 -11.28 -13.14
N LYS A 160 -4.00 -11.97 -12.03
CA LYS A 160 -5.02 -12.77 -11.35
C LYS A 160 -5.72 -11.93 -10.28
N LYS A 161 -7.05 -11.87 -10.31
CA LYS A 161 -7.80 -11.29 -9.20
C LYS A 161 -7.56 -12.10 -7.92
N LEU A 162 -7.39 -11.45 -6.77
CA LEU A 162 -7.39 -12.08 -5.45
C LEU A 162 -8.76 -12.74 -5.24
N GLN A 163 -8.80 -14.07 -5.21
CA GLN A 163 -10.06 -14.84 -5.20
C GLN A 163 -10.71 -14.84 -3.82
N GLU A 164 -9.90 -14.65 -2.78
CA GLU A 164 -10.28 -14.66 -1.38
C GLU A 164 -10.91 -13.33 -0.92
N TYR A 165 -10.97 -12.33 -1.81
CA TYR A 165 -11.74 -11.13 -1.54
C TYR A 165 -13.24 -11.39 -1.74
N ASP A 166 -13.98 -11.32 -0.65
CA ASP A 166 -15.44 -11.29 -0.65
C ASP A 166 -15.92 -10.19 0.32
N PRO A 167 -16.52 -9.09 -0.19
CA PRO A 167 -16.98 -7.99 0.67
C PRO A 167 -18.13 -8.38 1.62
N SER A 168 -18.79 -9.53 1.38
CA SER A 168 -19.85 -10.05 2.26
C SER A 168 -19.31 -10.91 3.40
N GLN A 169 -18.06 -11.37 3.31
CA GLN A 169 -17.41 -12.12 4.38
C GLN A 169 -17.18 -11.21 5.59
N LYS A 170 -17.38 -11.75 6.80
CA LYS A 170 -17.40 -11.03 8.08
C LYS A 170 -16.26 -10.01 8.24
N HIS A 171 -15.01 -10.42 8.02
CA HIS A 171 -13.83 -9.55 8.22
C HIS A 171 -13.76 -8.39 7.21
N TRP A 172 -13.96 -8.68 5.92
CA TRP A 172 -14.01 -7.65 4.88
C TRP A 172 -15.18 -6.69 5.10
N LYS A 173 -16.34 -7.22 5.48
CA LYS A 173 -17.51 -6.43 5.83
C LYS A 173 -17.22 -5.50 7.00
N TYR A 174 -16.63 -6.01 8.08
CA TYR A 174 -16.24 -5.20 9.23
C TYR A 174 -15.29 -4.06 8.84
N LEU A 175 -14.24 -4.34 8.05
CA LEU A 175 -13.32 -3.30 7.60
C LEU A 175 -14.03 -2.21 6.79
N ASN A 176 -14.96 -2.60 5.93
CA ASN A 176 -15.76 -1.65 5.14
C ASN A 176 -16.69 -0.84 6.04
N ASP A 177 -17.43 -1.50 6.93
CA ASP A 177 -18.33 -0.84 7.88
C ASP A 177 -17.56 0.13 8.78
N LEU A 178 -16.37 -0.25 9.25
CA LEU A 178 -15.50 0.62 10.05
C LEU A 178 -14.99 1.82 9.24
N ALA A 179 -14.55 1.58 8.00
CA ALA A 179 -14.07 2.63 7.10
C ALA A 179 -15.17 3.65 6.75
N GLU A 180 -16.41 3.20 6.62
CA GLU A 180 -17.58 4.04 6.36
C GLU A 180 -18.13 4.72 7.63
N GLY A 181 -17.65 4.35 8.82
CA GLY A 181 -18.14 4.86 10.10
C GLY A 181 -19.44 4.22 10.59
N ASN A 182 -19.78 3.04 10.05
CA ASN A 182 -20.97 2.26 10.34
C ASN A 182 -20.74 1.14 11.38
N ALA A 183 -19.48 0.82 11.73
CA ALA A 183 -19.17 -0.26 12.67
C ALA A 183 -19.65 0.02 14.11
N THR A 184 -20.13 -1.02 14.79
CA THR A 184 -20.54 -0.96 16.20
C THR A 184 -19.48 -1.55 17.13
N PRO A 185 -19.50 -1.22 18.45
CA PRO A 185 -18.58 -1.82 19.43
C PRO A 185 -18.71 -3.34 19.53
N GLU A 186 -19.91 -3.89 19.30
CA GLU A 186 -20.17 -5.34 19.32
C GLU A 186 -19.43 -6.07 18.19
N ASP A 187 -19.33 -5.43 17.01
CA ASP A 187 -18.63 -6.00 15.86
C ASP A 187 -17.13 -6.21 16.15
N THR A 188 -16.52 -5.30 16.91
CA THR A 188 -15.07 -5.32 17.23
C THR A 188 -14.71 -6.50 18.13
N THR A 189 -15.48 -6.73 19.19
CA THR A 189 -15.27 -7.87 20.11
C THR A 189 -15.40 -9.21 19.39
N SER A 190 -16.29 -9.31 18.41
CA SER A 190 -16.56 -10.56 17.68
C SER A 190 -15.42 -11.03 16.77
N ILE A 191 -14.48 -10.14 16.44
CA ILE A 191 -13.36 -10.40 15.52
C ILE A 191 -12.10 -10.84 16.26
N GLU A 192 -11.89 -10.32 17.47
CA GLU A 192 -10.75 -10.70 18.31
C GLU A 192 -10.80 -12.18 18.73
N ASP A 193 -11.99 -12.78 18.76
CA ASP A 193 -12.23 -14.16 19.20
C ASP A 193 -12.07 -15.23 18.09
N GLU A 194 -11.82 -14.87 16.83
CA GLU A 194 -11.78 -15.82 15.69
C GLU A 194 -10.36 -16.30 15.30
N LEU A 195 -10.31 -17.51 14.70
CA LEU A 195 -9.07 -18.18 14.31
C LEU A 195 -8.32 -17.40 13.20
N GLU A 196 -7.01 -17.21 13.40
CA GLU A 196 -6.11 -16.43 12.53
C GLU A 196 -6.09 -16.89 11.05
N GLU A 197 -6.47 -18.15 10.75
CA GLU A 197 -6.36 -18.71 9.41
C GLU A 197 -7.44 -18.22 8.42
N GLU A 198 -8.67 -17.96 8.86
CA GLU A 198 -9.76 -17.47 7.99
C GLU A 198 -9.67 -15.96 7.72
N ASN A 199 -8.86 -15.24 8.49
CA ASN A 199 -8.73 -13.79 8.44
C ASN A 199 -7.45 -13.31 7.71
N TYR A 200 -6.60 -14.22 7.24
CA TYR A 200 -5.25 -13.85 6.77
C TYR A 200 -5.24 -12.62 5.84
N TYR A 201 -5.98 -12.65 4.74
CA TYR A 201 -5.95 -11.55 3.75
C TYR A 201 -6.55 -10.24 4.26
N ALA A 202 -7.67 -10.30 4.99
CA ALA A 202 -8.31 -9.12 5.55
C ALA A 202 -7.52 -8.53 6.74
N SER A 203 -6.69 -9.33 7.41
CA SER A 203 -5.82 -8.87 8.50
C SER A 203 -4.57 -8.10 8.03
N LEU A 204 -4.22 -8.21 6.75
CA LEU A 204 -3.00 -7.59 6.22
C LEU A 204 -3.15 -6.07 6.07
N PRO A 205 -2.05 -5.29 6.19
CA PRO A 205 -2.08 -3.84 6.08
C PRO A 205 -2.75 -3.29 4.81
N PHE A 206 -2.58 -3.97 3.67
CA PHE A 206 -3.18 -3.53 2.41
C PHE A 206 -4.71 -3.51 2.47
N ALA A 207 -5.33 -4.43 3.21
CA ALA A 207 -6.78 -4.57 3.30
C ALA A 207 -7.39 -3.38 4.03
N ALA A 208 -6.80 -2.98 5.17
CA ALA A 208 -7.20 -1.79 5.90
C ALA A 208 -7.04 -0.53 5.02
N LEU A 209 -5.88 -0.34 4.39
CA LEU A 209 -5.63 0.78 3.48
C LEU A 209 -6.65 0.81 2.33
N PHE A 210 -6.93 -0.34 1.71
CA PHE A 210 -7.90 -0.48 0.64
C PHE A 210 -9.29 -0.03 1.07
N SER A 211 -9.82 -0.55 2.20
CA SER A 211 -11.16 -0.21 2.68
C SER A 211 -11.28 1.27 3.04
N PHE A 212 -10.31 1.84 3.77
CA PHE A 212 -10.36 3.25 4.17
C PHE A 212 -10.20 4.21 2.98
N LEU A 213 -9.31 3.94 2.03
CA LEU A 213 -9.15 4.76 0.82
C LEU A 213 -10.38 4.67 -0.08
N LYS A 214 -10.94 3.47 -0.25
CA LYS A 214 -12.18 3.25 -1.00
C LYS A 214 -13.37 4.01 -0.37
N ALA A 215 -13.50 4.00 0.96
CA ALA A 215 -14.55 4.74 1.66
C ALA A 215 -14.44 6.27 1.50
N LYS A 216 -13.23 6.79 1.19
CA LYS A 216 -13.02 8.19 0.80
C LYS A 216 -13.39 8.50 -0.66
N GLY A 217 -13.88 7.52 -1.42
CA GLY A 217 -14.25 7.68 -2.83
C GLY A 217 -13.06 7.68 -3.79
N LEU A 218 -11.88 7.25 -3.34
CA LEU A 218 -10.70 7.13 -4.18
C LEU A 218 -10.78 5.84 -5.02
N LYS A 219 -10.24 5.87 -6.24
CA LYS A 219 -9.98 4.65 -7.01
C LYS A 219 -8.76 3.97 -6.39
N VAL A 220 -8.88 2.70 -6.02
CA VAL A 220 -7.80 1.94 -5.37
C VAL A 220 -7.54 0.64 -6.12
N THR A 221 -6.28 0.36 -6.40
CA THR A 221 -5.84 -0.94 -6.94
C THR A 221 -4.70 -1.46 -6.08
N CYS A 222 -4.88 -2.62 -5.46
CA CYS A 222 -3.80 -3.33 -4.79
C CYS A 222 -3.08 -4.22 -5.81
N LEU A 223 -1.75 -4.10 -5.89
CA LEU A 223 -0.88 -5.04 -6.57
C LEU A 223 -0.21 -5.91 -5.53
N LEU A 224 -0.33 -7.22 -5.72
CA LEU A 224 0.03 -8.24 -4.76
C LEU A 224 0.92 -9.29 -5.43
N CYS A 225 1.92 -9.77 -4.72
CA CYS A 225 2.71 -10.94 -5.12
C CYS A 225 2.88 -11.88 -3.92
N TYR A 226 3.04 -13.16 -4.18
CA TYR A 226 3.41 -14.11 -3.12
C TYR A 226 4.92 -14.13 -2.98
N CYS A 227 5.43 -13.98 -1.76
CA CYS A 227 6.86 -14.04 -1.49
C CYS A 227 7.15 -14.94 -0.28
N SER A 228 8.40 -15.38 -0.17
CA SER A 228 8.90 -16.12 0.99
C SER A 228 9.70 -15.21 1.91
N GLU A 229 10.09 -15.71 3.09
CA GLU A 229 11.10 -15.01 3.87
C GLU A 229 12.47 -15.04 3.14
N GLY A 230 13.20 -13.93 3.18
CA GLY A 230 14.52 -13.81 2.58
C GLY A 230 14.68 -12.57 1.72
N ASP A 231 15.47 -12.71 0.65
CA ASP A 231 15.73 -11.66 -0.33
C ASP A 231 14.60 -11.64 -1.38
N ASN A 232 13.74 -10.62 -1.28
CA ASN A 232 12.60 -10.43 -2.16
C ASN A 232 12.84 -9.33 -3.20
N THR A 233 14.10 -9.08 -3.56
CA THR A 233 14.47 -8.11 -4.59
C THR A 233 13.78 -8.41 -5.93
N SER A 234 13.75 -9.69 -6.35
CA SER A 234 13.08 -10.09 -7.60
C SER A 234 11.58 -9.80 -7.58
N ASP A 235 10.91 -10.02 -6.44
CA ASP A 235 9.48 -9.76 -6.29
C ASP A 235 9.20 -8.25 -6.38
N ALA A 236 10.07 -7.43 -5.77
CA ALA A 236 9.98 -5.98 -5.85
C ALA A 236 10.14 -5.45 -7.28
N PHE A 237 11.06 -6.01 -8.07
CA PHE A 237 11.20 -5.66 -9.49
C PHE A 237 9.93 -5.93 -10.29
N GLN A 238 9.27 -7.06 -10.05
CA GLN A 238 8.04 -7.40 -10.77
C GLN A 238 6.86 -6.54 -10.35
N LEU A 239 6.76 -6.25 -9.05
CA LEU A 239 5.72 -5.37 -8.55
C LEU A 239 5.92 -3.93 -9.05
N ALA A 240 7.17 -3.49 -9.22
CA ALA A 240 7.50 -2.20 -9.84
C ALA A 240 7.11 -2.18 -11.32
N ASP A 241 7.47 -3.21 -12.09
CA ASP A 241 7.09 -3.33 -13.51
C ASP A 241 5.56 -3.31 -13.68
N ALA A 242 4.82 -4.02 -12.82
CA ALA A 242 3.36 -3.97 -12.78
C ALA A 242 2.84 -2.56 -12.47
N ALA A 243 3.41 -1.89 -11.47
CA ALA A 243 3.02 -0.53 -11.08
C ALA A 243 3.22 0.51 -12.20
N CYS A 244 4.19 0.31 -13.10
CA CYS A 244 4.43 1.18 -14.25
C CYS A 244 3.32 1.15 -15.33
N ASN A 245 2.32 0.26 -15.21
CA ASN A 245 1.17 0.22 -16.12
C ASN A 245 0.05 1.22 -15.76
N PHE A 246 0.24 2.06 -14.74
CA PHE A 246 -0.75 3.00 -14.20
C PHE A 246 -0.36 4.48 -14.34
#